data_AF-A0A1M2VZT3-F1
#
_entry.id   AF-A0A1M2VZT3-F1
#
_cell.length_a   1.000
_cell.length_b   1.000
_cell.length_c   1.000
_cell.angle_alpha   90.00
_cell.angle_beta   90.00
_cell.angle_gamma   90.00
#
_symmetry.space_group_name_H-M   'P 1'
#
loop_
_entity.id
_entity.type
_entity.pdbx_description
1 polymer ?
#
loop_
_entity_poly.entity_id
_entity_poly.type
_entity_poly.pdbx_seq_one_letter_code
_entity_poly.pdbx_strand_id
1 'polypeptide(L)'
;MPDTALQQIFALIPTTVSRYRRFALSILLSVLRVLPESRIEWWAADEFEQDNNLVLARHPLLSGAMGSINGVNFLTISADNPDIENATYNGWLHGHYTSCVLAFSPRGTVKGAVINAPGSWHDAKVVRPIYRKLLEKTPEGFYLVADTAFPRGTNAIAGRIRAPLKAGQRVPTNIDERDALLAFNRQLLSYRQTAEWGMRQLRGGFGRLHVPLDVNDPVGRGELLEVCVCLSNLRAERVGISEIRTVYMRYWEDAEDADIWQNFENVLFGDLRRRDRVARYHLVVVAE
;
A
#
# COMPACT_ATOMS: atom_id res chain seq x y z
N MET A 1 -9.86 22.41 7.84
CA MET A 1 -10.73 23.60 7.84
C MET A 1 -11.60 23.54 6.59
N PRO A 2 -12.93 23.65 6.70
CA PRO A 2 -13.83 23.61 5.54
C PRO A 2 -13.71 24.88 4.69
N ASP A 3 -14.04 24.79 3.40
CA ASP A 3 -13.95 25.94 2.47
C ASP A 3 -14.81 27.12 2.94
N THR A 4 -15.97 26.85 3.55
CA THR A 4 -16.85 27.87 4.14
C THR A 4 -16.16 28.67 5.25
N ALA A 5 -15.34 28.02 6.08
CA ALA A 5 -14.58 28.72 7.12
C ALA A 5 -13.50 29.62 6.51
N LEU A 6 -12.79 29.17 5.47
CA LEU A 6 -11.82 30.03 4.76
C LEU A 6 -12.50 31.24 4.12
N GLN A 7 -13.68 31.04 3.52
CA GLN A 7 -14.47 32.12 2.93
C GLN A 7 -14.88 33.15 4.00
N GLN A 8 -15.36 32.69 5.16
CA GLN A 8 -15.79 33.55 6.26
C GLN A 8 -14.63 34.30 6.92
N ILE A 9 -13.51 33.62 7.19
CA ILE A 9 -12.34 34.20 7.88
C ILE A 9 -11.67 35.27 7.00
N PHE A 10 -11.51 34.99 5.71
CA PHE A 10 -10.73 35.86 4.80
C PHE A 10 -11.61 36.70 3.88
N ALA A 11 -12.94 36.69 4.07
CA ALA A 11 -13.92 37.34 3.20
C ALA A 11 -13.74 37.00 1.71
N LEU A 12 -13.40 35.72 1.41
CA LEU A 12 -13.15 35.23 0.06
C LEU A 12 -14.40 34.58 -0.51
N ILE A 13 -14.63 34.78 -1.80
CA ILE A 13 -15.67 34.04 -2.54
C ILE A 13 -15.21 32.59 -2.84
N PRO A 14 -16.14 31.63 -3.02
CA PRO A 14 -15.81 30.22 -3.25
C PRO A 14 -14.85 29.97 -4.43
N THR A 15 -14.99 30.74 -5.51
CA THR A 15 -14.14 30.63 -6.69
C THR A 15 -12.70 31.03 -6.40
N THR A 16 -12.50 32.05 -5.57
CA THR A 16 -11.17 32.49 -5.11
C THR A 16 -10.51 31.41 -4.25
N VAL A 17 -11.23 30.87 -3.25
CA VAL A 17 -10.72 29.78 -2.39
C VAL A 17 -10.32 28.56 -3.23
N SER A 18 -11.16 28.17 -4.19
CA SER A 18 -10.87 27.03 -5.08
C SER A 18 -9.61 27.23 -5.91
N ARG A 19 -9.41 28.44 -6.46
CA ARG A 19 -8.20 28.79 -7.23
C ARG A 19 -6.94 28.76 -6.37
N TYR A 20 -6.99 29.38 -5.19
CA TYR A 20 -5.85 29.38 -4.26
C TYR A 20 -5.52 27.98 -3.75
N ARG A 21 -6.51 27.13 -3.48
CA ARG A 21 -6.27 25.74 -3.06
C ARG A 21 -5.56 24.95 -4.16
N ARG A 22 -6.01 25.07 -5.42
CA ARG A 22 -5.35 24.42 -6.55
C ARG A 22 -3.90 24.90 -6.68
N PHE A 23 -3.69 26.21 -6.65
CA PHE A 23 -2.36 26.81 -6.71
C PHE A 23 -1.43 26.35 -5.57
N ALA A 24 -1.93 26.36 -4.32
CA ALA A 24 -1.18 25.90 -3.16
C ALA A 24 -0.86 24.41 -3.21
N LEU A 25 -1.76 23.58 -3.74
CA LEU A 25 -1.52 22.14 -3.92
C LEU A 25 -0.37 21.90 -4.91
N SER A 26 -0.32 22.62 -6.02
CA SER A 26 0.77 22.51 -7.00
C SER A 26 2.12 22.98 -6.41
N ILE A 27 2.13 24.03 -5.58
CA ILE A 27 3.33 24.44 -4.83
C ILE A 27 3.76 23.35 -3.85
N LEU A 28 2.83 22.84 -3.04
CA LEU A 28 3.10 21.79 -2.07
C LEU A 28 3.70 20.55 -2.75
N LEU A 29 3.11 20.13 -3.87
CA LEU A 29 3.64 19.01 -4.65
C LEU A 29 5.06 19.28 -5.15
N SER A 30 5.34 20.49 -5.62
CA SER A 30 6.67 20.88 -6.08
C SER A 30 7.71 20.79 -4.96
N VAL A 31 7.35 21.21 -3.74
CA VAL A 31 8.21 21.08 -2.55
C VAL A 31 8.42 19.59 -2.19
N LEU A 32 7.35 18.80 -2.15
CA LEU A 32 7.41 17.38 -1.79
C LEU A 32 8.23 16.55 -2.78
N ARG A 33 8.30 16.93 -4.05
CA ARG A 33 9.14 16.25 -5.03
C ARG A 33 10.64 16.46 -4.79
N VAL A 34 11.02 17.59 -4.20
CA VAL A 34 12.43 17.91 -3.93
C VAL A 34 12.86 17.42 -2.55
N LEU A 35 11.95 17.42 -1.58
CA LEU A 35 12.22 17.00 -0.21
C LEU A 35 12.51 15.48 -0.13
N PRO A 36 13.70 15.05 0.32
CA PRO A 36 14.11 13.63 0.29
C PRO A 36 13.14 12.68 0.98
N GLU A 37 12.58 13.07 2.13
CA GLU A 37 11.78 12.18 2.98
C GLU A 37 10.37 11.94 2.45
N SER A 38 9.93 12.72 1.46
CA SER A 38 8.64 12.55 0.80
C SER A 38 8.72 11.84 -0.55
N ARG A 39 9.93 11.56 -1.04
CA ARG A 39 10.09 11.03 -2.40
C ARG A 39 9.60 9.59 -2.52
N ILE A 40 9.10 9.28 -3.70
CA ILE A 40 8.71 7.92 -4.10
C ILE A 40 9.84 7.36 -4.96
N GLU A 41 10.91 6.96 -4.30
CA GLU A 41 12.09 6.40 -4.94
C GLU A 41 12.10 4.88 -4.79
N TRP A 42 12.52 4.19 -5.86
CA TRP A 42 12.75 2.75 -5.78
C TRP A 42 13.90 2.47 -4.81
N TRP A 43 13.98 1.25 -4.30
CA TRP A 43 15.07 0.83 -3.42
C TRP A 43 16.45 1.13 -4.03
N ALA A 44 17.31 1.72 -3.21
CA ALA A 44 18.75 1.79 -3.45
C ALA A 44 19.41 0.43 -3.19
N ALA A 45 20.65 0.26 -3.65
CA ALA A 45 21.34 -1.02 -3.64
C ALA A 45 21.47 -1.63 -2.22
N ASP A 46 21.75 -0.80 -1.22
CA ASP A 46 21.88 -1.19 0.18
C ASP A 46 20.52 -1.40 0.88
N GLU A 47 19.48 -0.69 0.43
CA GLU A 47 18.15 -0.80 1.02
C GLU A 47 17.49 -2.17 0.78
N PHE A 48 17.85 -2.89 -0.29
CA PHE A 48 17.28 -4.23 -0.57
C PHE A 48 17.58 -5.22 0.56
N GLU A 49 18.84 -5.29 0.98
CA GLU A 49 19.27 -6.17 2.07
C GLU A 49 18.77 -5.67 3.41
N GLN A 50 18.83 -4.35 3.66
CA GLN A 50 18.33 -3.77 4.90
C GLN A 50 16.84 -4.07 5.10
N ASP A 51 16.01 -3.88 4.07
CA ASP A 51 14.60 -4.17 4.15
C ASP A 51 14.34 -5.68 4.24
N ASN A 52 15.09 -6.52 3.51
CA ASN A 52 14.94 -7.96 3.67
C ASN A 52 15.29 -8.44 5.08
N ASN A 53 16.30 -7.86 5.73
CA ASN A 53 16.65 -8.16 7.12
C ASN A 53 15.50 -7.81 8.07
N LEU A 54 14.82 -6.68 7.87
CA LEU A 54 13.61 -6.33 8.64
C LEU A 54 12.49 -7.34 8.44
N VAL A 55 12.29 -7.83 7.21
CA VAL A 55 11.30 -8.89 6.94
C VAL A 55 11.70 -10.20 7.61
N LEU A 56 12.96 -10.61 7.47
CA LEU A 56 13.49 -11.88 8.00
C LEU A 56 13.44 -11.95 9.53
N ALA A 57 13.67 -10.84 10.22
CA ALA A 57 13.57 -10.76 11.67
C ALA A 57 12.20 -11.21 12.20
N ARG A 58 11.13 -11.03 11.41
CA ARG A 58 9.77 -11.46 11.77
C ARG A 58 9.28 -12.69 10.99
N HIS A 59 9.78 -12.87 9.77
CA HIS A 59 9.37 -13.93 8.84
C HIS A 59 10.61 -14.64 8.28
N PRO A 60 11.22 -15.56 9.05
CA PRO A 60 12.50 -16.19 8.70
C PRO A 60 12.48 -16.97 7.37
N LEU A 61 11.31 -17.38 6.88
CA LEU A 61 11.17 -18.14 5.64
C LEU A 61 11.07 -17.23 4.40
N LEU A 62 10.96 -15.91 4.57
CA LEU A 62 10.76 -14.95 3.48
C LEU A 62 12.08 -14.31 2.99
N SER A 63 13.12 -15.14 2.79
CA SER A 63 14.38 -14.68 2.19
C SER A 63 14.14 -14.09 0.81
N GLY A 64 14.64 -12.87 0.58
CA GLY A 64 14.42 -12.09 -0.64
C GLY A 64 13.16 -11.19 -0.65
N ALA A 65 12.26 -11.28 0.33
CA ALA A 65 11.14 -10.35 0.43
C ALA A 65 11.63 -8.95 0.84
N MET A 66 11.47 -7.95 -0.04
CA MET A 66 11.91 -6.57 0.21
C MET A 66 10.74 -5.61 0.54
N GLY A 67 9.51 -6.02 0.27
CA GLY A 67 8.37 -5.13 0.32
C GLY A 67 7.08 -5.82 -0.08
N SER A 68 5.97 -5.12 0.06
CA SER A 68 4.66 -5.59 -0.34
C SER A 68 4.03 -4.65 -1.36
N ILE A 69 3.05 -5.14 -2.12
CA ILE A 69 2.39 -4.36 -3.16
C ILE A 69 0.90 -4.67 -3.19
N ASN A 70 0.09 -3.64 -3.39
CA ASN A 70 -1.35 -3.81 -3.56
C ASN A 70 -1.97 -2.73 -4.44
N GLY A 71 -3.13 -3.05 -5.02
CA GLY A 71 -4.00 -2.12 -5.72
C GLY A 71 -4.97 -1.42 -4.77
N VAL A 72 -5.40 -0.21 -5.14
CA VAL A 72 -6.40 0.56 -4.43
C VAL A 72 -7.22 1.39 -5.40
N ASN A 73 -8.54 1.35 -5.24
CA ASN A 73 -9.47 2.15 -6.03
C ASN A 73 -10.00 3.30 -5.18
N PHE A 74 -10.03 4.50 -5.76
CA PHE A 74 -10.64 5.70 -5.18
C PHE A 74 -11.87 6.08 -5.99
N LEU A 75 -12.95 6.42 -5.30
CA LEU A 75 -14.20 6.81 -5.94
C LEU A 75 -14.00 8.05 -6.80
N THR A 76 -14.60 8.07 -7.98
CA THR A 76 -14.73 9.25 -8.83
C THR A 76 -16.20 9.57 -9.00
N ILE A 77 -16.52 10.83 -9.31
CA ILE A 77 -17.84 11.17 -9.83
C ILE A 77 -18.05 10.52 -11.20
N SER A 78 -19.31 10.31 -11.60
CA SER A 78 -19.64 9.91 -12.97
C SER A 78 -19.28 11.02 -13.94
N ALA A 79 -18.81 10.65 -15.13
CA ALA A 79 -18.49 11.59 -16.19
C ALA A 79 -19.69 11.74 -17.14
N ASP A 80 -19.93 12.94 -17.65
CA ASP A 80 -20.93 13.17 -18.70
C ASP A 80 -20.47 12.63 -20.06
N ASN A 81 -19.15 12.48 -20.23
CA ASN A 81 -18.55 11.92 -21.44
C ASN A 81 -18.58 10.38 -21.38
N PRO A 82 -19.27 9.69 -22.30
CA PRO A 82 -19.41 8.23 -22.29
C PRO A 82 -18.08 7.46 -22.33
N ASP A 83 -17.06 7.98 -23.02
CA ASP A 83 -15.75 7.32 -23.11
C ASP A 83 -15.03 7.36 -21.76
N ILE A 84 -15.10 8.50 -21.06
CA ILE A 84 -14.50 8.69 -19.73
C ILE A 84 -15.30 7.89 -18.69
N GLU A 85 -16.62 7.90 -18.81
CA GLU A 85 -17.51 7.11 -17.96
C GLU A 85 -17.16 5.62 -18.05
N ASN A 86 -17.07 5.07 -19.27
CA ASN A 86 -16.70 3.68 -19.50
C ASN A 86 -15.28 3.36 -19.02
N ALA A 87 -14.32 4.28 -19.24
CA ALA A 87 -12.95 4.10 -18.77
C ALA A 87 -12.83 4.09 -17.24
N THR A 88 -13.74 4.75 -16.51
CA THR A 88 -13.71 4.83 -15.05
C THR A 88 -14.65 3.85 -14.36
N TYR A 89 -15.65 3.34 -15.08
CA TYR A 89 -16.58 2.36 -14.55
C TYR A 89 -15.89 1.01 -14.27
N ASN A 90 -16.08 0.50 -13.07
CA ASN A 90 -15.60 -0.79 -12.64
C ASN A 90 -16.80 -1.73 -12.44
N GLY A 91 -16.91 -2.73 -13.31
CA GLY A 91 -18.03 -3.68 -13.29
C GLY A 91 -18.08 -4.59 -12.06
N TRP A 92 -16.97 -4.79 -11.36
CA TRP A 92 -16.91 -5.59 -10.12
C TRP A 92 -17.34 -4.78 -8.89
N LEU A 93 -16.96 -3.51 -8.84
CA LEU A 93 -17.29 -2.60 -7.72
C LEU A 93 -18.57 -1.80 -7.94
N HIS A 94 -19.23 -1.98 -9.09
CA HIS A 94 -20.48 -1.31 -9.47
C HIS A 94 -20.44 0.21 -9.27
N GLY A 95 -19.38 0.86 -9.76
CA GLY A 95 -19.21 2.31 -9.63
C GLY A 95 -18.01 2.85 -10.41
N HIS A 96 -17.78 4.16 -10.33
CA HIS A 96 -16.68 4.83 -11.02
C HIS A 96 -15.49 5.04 -10.09
N TYR A 97 -14.30 4.69 -10.59
CA TYR A 97 -13.08 4.74 -9.82
C TYR A 97 -11.90 5.25 -10.63
N THR A 98 -10.86 5.66 -9.89
CA THR A 98 -9.49 5.69 -10.39
C THR A 98 -8.65 4.69 -9.60
N SER A 99 -7.84 3.92 -10.32
CA SER A 99 -7.02 2.86 -9.75
C SER A 99 -5.61 3.35 -9.47
N CYS A 100 -5.05 2.92 -8.35
CA CYS A 100 -3.66 3.12 -7.98
C CYS A 100 -3.04 1.79 -7.55
N VAL A 101 -1.74 1.63 -7.73
CA VAL A 101 -0.96 0.50 -7.21
C VAL A 101 0.24 1.06 -6.46
N LEU A 102 0.41 0.66 -5.20
CA LEU A 102 1.49 1.15 -4.34
C LEU A 102 2.31 -0.03 -3.81
N ALA A 103 3.63 0.14 -3.83
CA ALA A 103 4.60 -0.77 -3.25
C ALA A 103 5.19 -0.15 -1.97
N PHE A 104 5.12 -0.89 -0.87
CA PHE A 104 5.54 -0.45 0.46
C PHE A 104 6.78 -1.22 0.91
N SER A 105 7.68 -0.50 1.57
CA SER A 105 8.81 -1.03 2.33
C SER A 105 8.37 -1.45 3.75
N PRO A 106 9.04 -2.42 4.40
CA PRO A 106 8.88 -2.68 5.83
C PRO A 106 9.16 -1.46 6.73
N ARG A 107 9.78 -0.39 6.20
CA ARG A 107 9.95 0.90 6.88
C ARG A 107 8.69 1.76 6.89
N GLY A 108 7.64 1.32 6.22
CA GLY A 108 6.38 2.05 6.11
C GLY A 108 6.32 3.14 5.05
N THR A 109 7.35 3.23 4.20
CA THR A 109 7.38 4.16 3.07
C THR A 109 6.95 3.50 1.76
N VAL A 110 6.39 4.31 0.88
CA VAL A 110 6.04 3.95 -0.49
C VAL A 110 7.27 4.10 -1.39
N LYS A 111 7.74 2.99 -1.94
CA LYS A 111 8.92 2.93 -2.82
C LYS A 111 8.55 2.89 -4.31
N GLY A 112 7.29 2.57 -4.62
CA GLY A 112 6.76 2.61 -5.98
C GLY A 112 5.29 2.95 -5.99
N ALA A 113 4.88 3.78 -6.94
CA ALA A 113 3.50 4.16 -7.12
C ALA A 113 3.15 4.25 -8.61
N VAL A 114 2.01 3.66 -8.97
CA VAL A 114 1.28 3.99 -10.19
C VAL A 114 -0.03 4.57 -9.72
N ILE A 115 -0.27 5.85 -10.02
CA ILE A 115 -1.45 6.57 -9.55
C ILE A 115 -2.30 7.01 -10.73
N ASN A 116 -3.56 7.31 -10.44
CA ASN A 116 -4.49 7.95 -11.38
C ASN A 116 -4.76 7.12 -12.67
N ALA A 117 -4.72 5.79 -12.58
CA ALA A 117 -5.07 4.92 -13.70
C ALA A 117 -6.60 4.82 -13.87
N PRO A 118 -7.10 4.46 -15.06
CA PRO A 118 -8.54 4.27 -15.28
C PRO A 118 -9.11 3.14 -14.40
N GLY A 119 -10.27 3.38 -13.77
CA GLY A 119 -10.92 2.44 -12.84
C GLY A 119 -11.37 1.12 -13.46
N SER A 120 -11.58 1.11 -14.78
CA SER A 120 -11.87 -0.09 -15.57
C SER A 120 -10.68 -1.04 -15.71
N TRP A 121 -9.45 -0.56 -15.47
CA TRP A 121 -8.26 -1.37 -15.69
C TRP A 121 -8.05 -2.36 -14.56
N HIS A 122 -7.73 -3.60 -14.92
CA HIS A 122 -7.29 -4.62 -13.98
C HIS A 122 -5.92 -4.27 -13.38
N ASP A 123 -5.70 -4.60 -12.11
CA ASP A 123 -4.45 -4.28 -11.37
C ASP A 123 -3.19 -4.75 -12.11
N ALA A 124 -3.23 -5.96 -12.70
CA ALA A 124 -2.20 -6.51 -13.58
C ALA A 124 -1.76 -5.61 -14.75
N LYS A 125 -2.65 -4.75 -15.26
CA LYS A 125 -2.33 -3.76 -16.30
C LYS A 125 -1.75 -2.49 -15.67
N VAL A 126 -2.32 -2.03 -14.55
CA VAL A 126 -1.88 -0.81 -13.84
C VAL A 126 -0.46 -0.98 -13.30
N VAL A 127 -0.11 -2.15 -12.80
CA VAL A 127 1.20 -2.44 -12.16
C VAL A 127 2.39 -2.54 -13.12
N ARG A 128 2.18 -2.55 -14.45
CA ARG A 128 3.25 -2.70 -15.45
C ARG A 128 4.48 -1.81 -15.24
N PRO A 129 4.37 -0.52 -14.87
CA PRO A 129 5.53 0.32 -14.57
C PRO A 129 6.36 -0.18 -13.37
N ILE A 130 5.71 -0.73 -12.34
CA ILE A 130 6.40 -1.33 -11.19
C ILE A 130 7.09 -2.62 -11.60
N TYR A 131 6.44 -3.43 -12.44
CA TYR A 131 7.07 -4.64 -12.98
C TYR A 131 8.34 -4.34 -13.76
N ARG A 132 8.35 -3.27 -14.57
CA ARG A 132 9.58 -2.82 -15.22
C ARG A 132 10.70 -2.53 -14.20
N LYS A 133 10.38 -1.84 -13.10
CA LYS A 133 11.37 -1.59 -12.02
C LYS A 133 11.86 -2.88 -11.36
N LEU A 134 10.99 -3.87 -11.15
CA LEU A 134 11.39 -5.18 -10.63
C LEU A 134 12.36 -5.94 -11.56
N LEU A 135 12.30 -5.69 -12.86
CA LEU A 135 13.17 -6.33 -13.84
C LEU A 135 14.49 -5.58 -14.00
N GLU A 136 14.42 -4.26 -14.14
CA GLU A 136 15.56 -3.43 -14.54
C GLU A 136 16.34 -2.88 -13.35
N LYS A 137 15.70 -2.76 -12.18
CA LYS A 137 16.25 -2.04 -11.01
C LYS A 137 16.27 -2.86 -9.73
N THR A 138 15.93 -4.14 -9.76
CA THR A 138 15.94 -5.01 -8.58
C THR A 138 16.92 -6.17 -8.80
N PRO A 139 17.94 -6.35 -7.93
CA PRO A 139 18.89 -7.46 -8.02
C PRO A 139 18.19 -8.81 -7.94
N GLU A 140 18.75 -9.85 -8.56
CA GLU A 140 18.21 -11.21 -8.49
C GLU A 140 18.05 -11.70 -7.04
N GLY A 141 17.07 -12.56 -6.78
CA GLY A 141 16.73 -13.05 -5.45
C GLY A 141 15.70 -12.21 -4.69
N PHE A 142 15.58 -10.91 -5.01
CA PHE A 142 14.59 -10.04 -4.35
C PHE A 142 13.22 -10.01 -5.05
N TYR A 143 12.16 -9.95 -4.25
CA TYR A 143 10.76 -9.95 -4.71
C TYR A 143 9.83 -9.11 -3.83
N LEU A 144 8.68 -8.72 -4.41
CA LEU A 144 7.56 -8.14 -3.66
C LEU A 144 6.50 -9.18 -3.33
N VAL A 145 5.88 -9.02 -2.16
CA VAL A 145 4.73 -9.82 -1.73
C VAL A 145 3.44 -9.14 -2.18
N ALA A 146 2.61 -9.85 -2.93
CA ALA A 146 1.40 -9.32 -3.54
C ALA A 146 0.17 -10.18 -3.22
N ASP A 147 -1.02 -9.64 -3.53
CA ASP A 147 -2.23 -10.46 -3.63
C ASP A 147 -2.21 -11.36 -4.88
N THR A 148 -3.01 -12.41 -4.86
CA THR A 148 -3.16 -13.42 -5.90
C THR A 148 -3.77 -12.90 -7.21
N ALA A 149 -4.30 -11.67 -7.20
CA ALA A 149 -4.74 -10.94 -8.39
C ALA A 149 -3.56 -10.43 -9.25
N PHE A 150 -2.36 -10.33 -8.67
CA PHE A 150 -1.16 -9.94 -9.39
C PHE A 150 -0.54 -11.14 -10.13
N PRO A 151 -0.24 -11.02 -11.43
CA PRO A 151 0.36 -12.11 -12.19
C PRO A 151 1.72 -12.51 -11.61
N ARG A 152 1.85 -13.81 -11.33
CA ARG A 152 3.07 -14.43 -10.78
C ARG A 152 4.08 -14.87 -11.85
N GLY A 153 3.70 -14.88 -13.14
CA GLY A 153 4.32 -15.80 -14.09
C GLY A 153 4.23 -15.45 -15.57
N THR A 154 4.27 -14.18 -15.97
CA THR A 154 4.91 -13.95 -17.28
C THR A 154 6.38 -14.33 -17.11
N ASN A 155 6.98 -15.06 -18.07
CA ASN A 155 8.38 -15.53 -17.96
C ASN A 155 9.36 -14.42 -17.54
N ALA A 156 9.05 -13.17 -17.88
CA ALA A 156 9.83 -12.01 -17.46
C ALA A 156 9.83 -11.77 -15.93
N ILE A 157 8.69 -11.90 -15.22
CA ILE A 157 8.55 -11.48 -13.80
C ILE A 157 8.56 -12.70 -12.86
N ALA A 158 8.84 -13.89 -13.39
CA ALA A 158 8.91 -15.12 -12.61
C ALA A 158 9.85 -14.96 -11.41
N GLY A 159 9.36 -15.30 -10.21
CA GLY A 159 10.12 -15.19 -8.96
C GLY A 159 10.21 -13.78 -8.36
N ARG A 160 9.84 -12.71 -9.10
CA ARG A 160 9.88 -11.31 -8.63
C ARG A 160 8.63 -10.86 -7.89
N ILE A 161 7.54 -11.60 -8.02
CA ILE A 161 6.30 -11.43 -7.27
C ILE A 161 5.96 -12.76 -6.60
N ARG A 162 5.76 -12.75 -5.29
CA ARG A 162 5.23 -13.89 -4.55
C ARG A 162 3.86 -13.55 -3.98
N ALA A 163 2.88 -14.41 -4.23
CA ALA A 163 1.54 -14.28 -3.68
C ALA A 163 1.14 -15.59 -2.99
N PRO A 164 0.34 -15.52 -1.92
CA PRO A 164 -0.17 -16.69 -1.21
C PRO A 164 -0.83 -17.73 -2.11
N LEU A 165 -0.89 -18.97 -1.62
CA LEU A 165 -1.65 -20.04 -2.24
C LEU A 165 -3.13 -19.67 -2.30
N LYS A 166 -3.78 -19.99 -3.43
CA LYS A 166 -5.23 -19.86 -3.56
C LYS A 166 -5.91 -21.04 -2.86
N ALA A 167 -7.14 -20.82 -2.38
CA ALA A 167 -7.98 -21.91 -1.86
C ALA A 167 -8.13 -23.01 -2.93
N GLY A 168 -7.96 -24.27 -2.53
CA GLY A 168 -8.07 -25.43 -3.43
C GLY A 168 -6.84 -25.69 -4.32
N GLN A 169 -5.74 -24.94 -4.16
CA GLN A 169 -4.51 -25.23 -4.89
C GLN A 169 -3.90 -26.56 -4.40
N ARG A 170 -3.47 -27.42 -5.34
CA ARG A 170 -2.82 -28.70 -5.01
C ARG A 170 -1.57 -28.44 -4.18
N VAL A 171 -1.49 -29.11 -3.04
CA VAL A 171 -0.31 -29.15 -2.17
C VAL A 171 0.44 -30.47 -2.38
N PRO A 172 1.76 -30.52 -2.09
CA PRO A 172 2.53 -31.76 -2.16
C PRO A 172 1.89 -32.88 -1.33
N THR A 173 2.02 -34.12 -1.82
CA THR A 173 1.57 -35.32 -1.12
C THR A 173 2.51 -35.69 0.03
N ASN A 174 3.80 -35.35 -0.09
CA ASN A 174 4.78 -35.51 0.97
C ASN A 174 4.46 -34.56 2.12
N ILE A 175 4.38 -35.11 3.34
CA ILE A 175 4.00 -34.39 4.56
C ILE A 175 5.00 -33.27 4.86
N ASP A 176 6.31 -33.54 4.78
CA ASP A 176 7.34 -32.56 5.14
C ASP A 176 7.35 -31.37 4.16
N GLU A 177 7.23 -31.66 2.86
CA GLU A 177 7.15 -30.63 1.82
C GLU A 177 5.88 -29.79 1.94
N ARG A 178 4.75 -30.44 2.25
CA ARG A 178 3.48 -29.76 2.48
C ARG A 178 3.57 -28.84 3.68
N ASP A 179 4.15 -29.31 4.78
CA ASP A 179 4.23 -28.55 6.01
C ASP A 179 5.19 -27.35 5.87
N ALA A 180 6.32 -27.53 5.18
CA ALA A 180 7.23 -26.45 4.81
C ALA A 180 6.54 -25.40 3.91
N LEU A 181 5.80 -25.85 2.89
CA LEU A 181 5.05 -24.96 1.99
C LEU A 181 3.97 -24.17 2.75
N LEU A 182 3.24 -24.82 3.65
CA LEU A 182 2.21 -24.18 4.46
C LEU A 182 2.81 -23.17 5.45
N ALA A 183 3.95 -23.49 6.06
CA ALA A 183 4.68 -22.57 6.94
C ALA A 183 5.13 -21.31 6.18
N PHE A 184 5.74 -21.48 5.00
CA PHE A 184 6.10 -20.37 4.13
C PHE A 184 4.88 -19.54 3.74
N ASN A 185 3.79 -20.20 3.34
CA ASN A 185 2.56 -19.52 2.93
C ASN A 185 1.91 -18.71 4.06
N ARG A 186 1.95 -19.21 5.31
CA ARG A 186 1.46 -18.48 6.50
C ARG A 186 2.25 -17.19 6.73
N GLN A 187 3.58 -17.26 6.66
CA GLN A 187 4.41 -16.06 6.77
C GLN A 187 4.16 -15.08 5.61
N LEU A 188 4.01 -15.59 4.38
CA LEU A 188 3.70 -14.78 3.21
C LEU A 188 2.36 -14.06 3.35
N LEU A 189 1.32 -14.75 3.83
CA LEU A 189 0.01 -14.17 4.14
C LEU A 189 0.10 -13.08 5.22
N SER A 190 0.88 -13.32 6.27
CA SER A 190 1.09 -12.35 7.35
C SER A 190 1.82 -11.11 6.84
N TYR A 191 2.93 -11.27 6.12
CA TYR A 191 3.67 -10.14 5.56
C TYR A 191 2.87 -9.34 4.53
N ARG A 192 2.03 -9.99 3.73
CA ARG A 192 1.13 -9.33 2.77
C ARG A 192 0.22 -8.28 3.44
N GLN A 193 -0.16 -8.46 4.71
CA GLN A 193 -1.00 -7.50 5.45
C GLN A 193 -0.37 -6.10 5.51
N THR A 194 0.94 -5.98 5.41
CA THR A 194 1.63 -4.67 5.35
C THR A 194 1.09 -3.78 4.24
N ALA A 195 0.74 -4.34 3.07
CA ALA A 195 0.16 -3.55 2.00
C ALA A 195 -1.25 -3.06 2.36
N GLU A 196 -2.02 -3.83 3.12
CA GLU A 196 -3.34 -3.38 3.62
C GLU A 196 -3.19 -2.27 4.67
N TRP A 197 -2.20 -2.37 5.56
CA TRP A 197 -1.88 -1.33 6.54
C TRP A 197 -1.47 -0.03 5.86
N GLY A 198 -0.56 -0.10 4.87
CA GLY A 198 -0.15 1.05 4.08
C GLY A 198 -1.33 1.71 3.34
N MET A 199 -2.21 0.91 2.74
CA MET A 199 -3.42 1.43 2.09
C MET A 199 -4.42 2.05 3.07
N ARG A 200 -4.59 1.44 4.24
CA ARG A 200 -5.45 1.98 5.31
C ARG A 200 -4.91 3.31 5.81
N GLN A 201 -3.59 3.42 6.00
CA GLN A 201 -2.93 4.66 6.39
C GLN A 201 -3.17 5.77 5.35
N LEU A 202 -3.03 5.46 4.06
CA LEU A 202 -3.28 6.43 3.00
C LEU A 202 -4.74 6.89 2.98
N ARG A 203 -5.71 5.96 3.04
CA ARG A 203 -7.13 6.32 3.04
C ARG A 203 -7.52 7.11 4.30
N GLY A 204 -7.21 6.57 5.47
CA GLY A 204 -7.56 7.18 6.76
C GLY A 204 -6.81 8.49 7.03
N GLY A 205 -5.59 8.65 6.51
CA GLY A 205 -4.76 9.82 6.71
C GLY A 205 -5.17 11.06 5.90
N PHE A 206 -6.04 10.90 4.90
CA PHE A 206 -6.46 11.98 3.99
C PHE A 206 -7.96 11.92 3.70
N GLY A 207 -8.75 12.66 4.48
CA GLY A 207 -10.22 12.73 4.32
C GLY A 207 -10.68 13.08 2.90
N ARG A 208 -9.88 13.81 2.12
CA ARG A 208 -10.21 14.13 0.71
C ARG A 208 -10.35 12.89 -0.17
N LEU A 209 -9.64 11.79 0.14
CA LEU A 209 -9.69 10.53 -0.61
C LEU A 209 -10.95 9.69 -0.29
N HIS A 210 -11.73 10.06 0.72
CA HIS A 210 -13.04 9.46 1.02
C HIS A 210 -14.19 10.10 0.23
N VAL A 211 -13.95 11.28 -0.34
CA VAL A 211 -14.94 12.00 -1.17
C VAL A 211 -14.64 11.69 -2.63
N PRO A 212 -15.67 11.47 -3.48
CA PRO A 212 -15.47 11.27 -4.91
C PRO A 212 -14.51 12.30 -5.52
N LEU A 213 -13.54 11.81 -6.27
CA LEU A 213 -12.57 12.62 -6.98
C LEU A 213 -13.21 13.16 -8.27
N ASP A 214 -12.80 14.35 -8.68
CA ASP A 214 -13.30 14.96 -9.91
C ASP A 214 -12.79 14.15 -11.12
N VAL A 215 -13.72 13.63 -11.91
CA VAL A 215 -13.41 12.82 -13.09
C VAL A 215 -12.89 13.66 -14.25
N ASN A 216 -13.35 14.92 -14.33
CA ASN A 216 -13.08 15.86 -15.42
C ASN A 216 -11.76 16.61 -15.26
N ASP A 217 -11.10 16.52 -14.09
CA ASP A 217 -9.79 17.12 -13.82
C ASP A 217 -8.72 16.01 -13.58
N PRO A 218 -8.29 15.29 -14.64
CA PRO A 218 -7.31 14.22 -14.49
C PRO A 218 -5.96 14.72 -13.96
N VAL A 219 -5.59 15.96 -14.29
CA VAL A 219 -4.33 16.57 -13.83
C VAL A 219 -4.39 16.85 -12.33
N GLY A 220 -5.40 17.61 -11.87
CA GLY A 220 -5.57 17.94 -10.47
C GLY A 220 -5.81 16.70 -9.59
N ARG A 221 -6.51 15.68 -10.12
CA ARG A 221 -6.65 14.38 -9.45
C ARG A 221 -5.31 13.68 -9.28
N GLY A 222 -4.46 13.69 -10.32
CA GLY A 222 -3.11 13.13 -10.26
C GLY A 222 -2.24 13.85 -9.23
N GLU A 223 -2.23 15.19 -9.25
CA GLU A 223 -1.48 16.00 -8.28
C GLU A 223 -1.91 15.72 -6.85
N LEU A 224 -3.23 15.66 -6.59
CA LEU A 224 -3.78 15.35 -5.28
C LEU A 224 -3.32 13.97 -4.79
N LEU A 225 -3.40 12.95 -5.64
CA LEU A 225 -2.98 11.59 -5.30
C LEU A 225 -1.49 11.54 -4.99
N GLU A 226 -0.66 12.20 -5.81
CA GLU A 226 0.79 12.26 -5.59
C GLU A 226 1.13 12.97 -4.28
N VAL A 227 0.49 14.11 -3.99
CA VAL A 227 0.65 14.82 -2.70
C VAL A 227 0.32 13.90 -1.53
N CYS A 228 -0.78 13.16 -1.58
CA CYS A 228 -1.16 12.22 -0.51
C CYS A 228 -0.13 11.10 -0.30
N VAL A 229 0.42 10.55 -1.38
CA VAL A 229 1.44 9.50 -1.30
C VAL A 229 2.76 10.07 -0.75
N CYS A 230 3.22 11.22 -1.27
CA CYS A 230 4.42 11.89 -0.78
C CYS A 230 4.31 12.30 0.69
N LEU A 231 3.17 12.82 1.12
CA LEU A 231 2.92 13.14 2.53
C LEU A 231 2.87 11.89 3.42
N SER A 232 2.45 10.74 2.88
CA SER A 232 2.53 9.46 3.61
C SER A 232 3.99 9.09 3.92
N ASN A 233 4.89 9.23 2.94
CA ASN A 233 6.33 9.02 3.15
C ASN A 233 6.90 10.01 4.16
N LEU A 234 6.59 11.30 4.01
CA LEU A 234 7.06 12.33 4.94
C LEU A 234 6.64 12.04 6.38
N ARG A 235 5.39 11.62 6.58
CA ARG A 235 4.86 11.25 7.90
C ARG A 235 5.56 10.01 8.46
N ALA A 236 5.81 9.00 7.63
CA ALA A 236 6.50 7.78 8.05
C ALA A 236 7.95 8.07 8.46
N GLU A 237 8.66 8.91 7.70
CA GLU A 237 10.08 9.21 7.96
C GLU A 237 10.32 10.24 9.07
N ARG A 238 9.54 11.33 9.10
CA ARG A 238 9.77 12.43 10.05
C ARG A 238 9.04 12.27 11.37
N VAL A 239 7.91 11.57 11.38
CA VAL A 239 7.04 11.46 12.56
C VAL A 239 6.94 10.01 13.05
N GLY A 240 7.36 9.03 12.24
CA GLY A 240 7.22 7.61 12.59
C GLY A 240 5.78 7.09 12.50
N ILE A 241 4.85 7.87 11.92
CA ILE A 241 3.47 7.44 11.74
C ILE A 241 3.44 6.47 10.56
N SER A 242 3.51 5.17 10.83
CA SER A 242 3.18 4.10 9.90
C SER A 242 3.01 2.79 10.66
N GLU A 243 1.86 2.13 10.49
CA GLU A 243 1.59 0.84 11.13
C GLU A 243 2.60 -0.23 10.68
N ILE A 244 3.04 -0.19 9.41
CA ILE A 244 4.11 -1.06 8.92
C ILE A 244 5.41 -0.80 9.70
N ARG A 245 5.80 0.48 9.82
CA ARG A 245 7.02 0.87 10.54
C ARG A 245 6.97 0.43 12.00
N THR A 246 5.86 0.64 12.69
CA THR A 246 5.67 0.21 14.09
C THR A 246 5.89 -1.30 14.26
N VAL A 247 5.48 -2.11 13.28
CA VAL A 247 5.54 -3.58 13.37
C VAL A 247 6.92 -4.13 13.01
N TYR A 248 7.63 -3.51 12.05
CA TYR A 248 8.89 -4.03 11.50
C TYR A 248 10.14 -3.25 11.92
N MET A 249 10.01 -1.99 12.33
CA MET A 249 11.11 -1.18 12.85
C MET A 249 10.92 -0.94 14.34
N ARG A 250 11.24 -1.95 15.15
CA ARG A 250 11.12 -1.92 16.62
C ARG A 250 12.24 -1.14 17.30
N TYR A 251 12.59 0.05 16.80
CA TYR A 251 13.63 0.91 17.40
C TYR A 251 13.39 1.27 18.88
N TRP A 252 12.16 1.06 19.38
CA TRP A 252 11.77 1.35 20.75
C TRP A 252 11.92 0.16 21.71
N GLU A 253 12.24 -1.06 21.24
CA GLU A 253 12.58 -2.18 22.14
C GLU A 253 13.99 -2.05 22.72
N ASP A 254 14.89 -1.35 22.03
CA ASP A 254 16.26 -1.14 22.51
C ASP A 254 16.40 0.08 23.45
N ALA A 255 15.39 0.95 23.52
CA ALA A 255 15.46 2.24 24.24
C ALA A 255 14.58 2.33 25.50
N GLU A 256 13.52 1.52 25.61
CA GLU A 256 12.62 1.54 26.76
C GLU A 256 12.31 0.11 27.24
N ASP A 257 12.45 -0.11 28.54
CA ASP A 257 12.35 -1.40 29.23
C ASP A 257 11.24 -2.31 28.69
N ALA A 258 11.61 -3.58 28.43
CA ALA A 258 10.79 -4.63 27.84
C ALA A 258 9.43 -4.86 28.57
N ASP A 259 9.31 -4.43 29.83
CA ASP A 259 8.11 -4.59 30.66
C ASP A 259 6.92 -3.72 30.22
N ILE A 260 7.17 -2.55 29.62
CA ILE A 260 6.08 -1.68 29.14
C ILE A 260 5.49 -2.27 27.85
N TRP A 261 6.35 -2.84 26.99
CA TRP A 261 5.95 -3.43 25.72
C TRP A 261 5.16 -4.74 25.89
N GLN A 262 5.55 -5.63 26.81
CA GLN A 262 4.77 -6.85 27.08
C GLN A 262 3.36 -6.54 27.61
N ASN A 263 3.22 -5.48 28.39
CA ASN A 263 1.92 -5.02 28.87
C ASN A 263 1.09 -4.37 27.76
N PHE A 264 1.70 -3.59 26.86
CA PHE A 264 1.01 -3.05 25.68
C PHE A 264 0.61 -4.13 24.67
N GLU A 265 1.40 -5.20 24.54
CA GLU A 265 1.11 -6.29 23.62
C GLU A 265 -0.21 -6.99 24.00
N ASN A 266 -0.41 -7.21 25.32
CA ASN A 266 -1.61 -7.82 25.86
C ASN A 266 -2.86 -6.94 25.73
N VAL A 267 -2.71 -5.61 25.78
CA VAL A 267 -3.82 -4.66 25.68
C VAL A 267 -4.21 -4.38 24.23
N LEU A 268 -3.25 -4.20 23.32
CA LEU A 268 -3.53 -3.81 21.93
C LEU A 268 -3.79 -5.03 21.01
N PHE A 269 -2.99 -6.09 21.15
CA PHE A 269 -3.11 -7.26 20.27
C PHE A 269 -4.19 -8.25 20.70
N GLY A 270 -4.55 -8.28 22.00
CA GLY A 270 -5.68 -9.06 22.51
C GLY A 270 -7.01 -8.65 21.88
N ASP A 271 -7.19 -7.35 21.64
CA ASP A 271 -8.39 -6.79 21.01
C ASP A 271 -8.30 -6.80 19.46
N LEU A 272 -7.11 -6.66 18.87
CA LEU A 272 -6.88 -6.84 17.44
C LEU A 272 -7.15 -8.29 16.99
N ARG A 273 -6.72 -9.31 17.76
CA ARG A 273 -7.04 -10.72 17.49
C ARG A 273 -8.53 -11.02 17.66
N ARG A 274 -9.21 -10.36 18.61
CA ARG A 274 -10.68 -10.47 18.82
C ARG A 274 -11.50 -9.80 17.71
N ARG A 275 -10.97 -8.74 17.09
CA ARG A 275 -11.60 -8.02 15.95
C ARG A 275 -11.14 -8.52 14.59
N ASP A 276 -10.26 -9.52 14.56
CA ASP A 276 -9.74 -10.12 13.35
C ASP A 276 -10.84 -10.89 12.60
N ARG A 277 -11.38 -10.27 11.54
CA ARG A 277 -12.36 -10.88 10.64
C ARG A 277 -11.75 -11.97 9.75
N VAL A 278 -10.46 -12.28 9.90
CA VAL A 278 -9.75 -13.32 9.16
C VAL A 278 -9.68 -14.64 9.94
N ALA A 279 -10.03 -14.66 11.24
CA ALA A 279 -10.16 -15.88 12.06
C ALA A 279 -10.91 -17.03 11.34
N ARG A 280 -11.97 -16.68 10.59
CA ARG A 280 -12.79 -17.59 9.78
C ARG A 280 -12.12 -18.21 8.54
N TYR A 281 -10.94 -17.72 8.15
CA TYR A 281 -10.13 -18.27 7.06
C TYR A 281 -8.90 -19.03 7.57
N HIS A 282 -8.69 -19.09 8.88
CA HIS A 282 -7.77 -20.06 9.46
C HIS A 282 -8.42 -21.43 9.36
N LEU A 283 -7.84 -22.31 8.54
CA LEU A 283 -8.20 -23.72 8.54
C LEU A 283 -7.88 -24.29 9.92
N VAL A 284 -8.91 -24.50 10.72
CA VAL A 284 -8.82 -25.32 11.94
C VAL A 284 -8.74 -26.76 11.47
N VAL A 285 -7.62 -27.42 11.75
CA VAL A 285 -7.53 -28.87 11.62
C VAL A 285 -8.46 -29.43 12.69
N VAL A 286 -9.59 -29.98 12.27
CA VAL A 286 -10.40 -30.85 13.12
C VAL A 286 -9.61 -32.15 13.20
N ALA A 287 -9.04 -32.44 14.36
CA ALA A 287 -8.58 -33.77 14.67
C ALA A 287 -9.81 -34.66 14.83
N GLU A 288 -9.80 -35.83 14.18
CA GLU A 288 -10.72 -36.93 14.51
C GLU A 288 -10.49 -37.42 15.94
#